data_AF-D0I9N9-F1
#
_entry.id   AF-D0I9N9-F1
#
_cell.length_a   1.000
_cell.length_b   1.000
_cell.length_c   1.000
_cell.angle_alpha   90.00
_cell.angle_beta   90.00
_cell.angle_gamma   90.00
#
_symmetry.space_group_name_H-M   'P 1'
#
loop_
_entity.id
_entity.type
_entity.pdbx_description
1 polymer ?
#
loop_
_entity_poly.entity_id
_entity_poly.type
_entity_poly.pdbx_seq_one_letter_code
_entity_poly.pdbx_strand_id
1 'polypeptide(L)'
;MYLAINDIDHTKTKAMSPQTNGICERFHKTILNEFYQVTFRKKLYGDLDELQKDLDEWMEYYNTERTHQGKMCNGRTPLETLRDGKVIWDEKDLTQI
;
A
#
# COMPACT_ATOMS: atom_id res chain seq x y z
N MET A 1 18.02 -14.64 -5.08
CA MET A 1 18.41 -14.57 -6.50
C MET A 1 17.35 -13.86 -7.36
N TYR A 2 16.04 -14.02 -7.12
CA TYR A 2 14.97 -13.39 -7.92
C TYR A 2 15.13 -11.88 -8.17
N LEU A 3 15.39 -11.07 -7.13
CA LEU A 3 15.49 -9.60 -7.28
C LEU A 3 16.63 -9.18 -8.22
N ALA A 4 17.82 -9.76 -8.03
CA ALA A 4 18.98 -9.49 -8.88
C ALA A 4 18.77 -9.95 -10.34
N ILE A 5 18.03 -11.03 -10.56
CA ILE A 5 17.70 -11.51 -11.92
C ILE A 5 16.74 -10.54 -12.63
N ASN A 6 15.89 -9.84 -11.88
CA ASN A 6 14.94 -8.87 -12.42
C ASN A 6 15.47 -7.43 -12.38
N ASP A 7 16.76 -7.23 -12.12
CA ASP A 7 17.38 -5.90 -12.01
C ASP A 7 16.71 -5.00 -10.96
N ILE A 8 16.27 -5.60 -9.84
CA ILE A 8 15.65 -4.89 -8.72
C ILE A 8 16.67 -4.75 -7.59
N ASP A 9 17.02 -3.50 -7.28
CA ASP A 9 17.85 -3.16 -6.13
C ASP A 9 17.15 -3.49 -4.82
N HIS A 10 17.83 -4.26 -3.97
CA HIS A 10 17.32 -4.62 -2.65
C HIS A 10 17.93 -3.72 -1.58
N THR A 11 17.08 -2.95 -0.91
CA THR A 11 17.45 -2.20 0.29
C THR A 11 16.72 -2.76 1.51
N LYS A 12 17.41 -2.78 2.65
CA LYS A 12 16.83 -3.19 3.94
C LYS A 12 16.44 -1.96 4.75
N THR A 13 15.41 -2.09 5.57
CA THR A 13 15.07 -1.07 6.56
C THR A 13 16.25 -0.83 7.51
N LYS A 14 16.56 0.43 7.75
CA LYS A 14 17.64 0.79 8.67
C LYS A 14 17.15 0.56 10.11
N ALA A 15 17.95 -0.15 10.90
CA ALA A 15 17.63 -0.39 12.30
C ALA A 15 17.35 0.93 13.03
N MET A 16 16.27 0.96 13.81
CA MET A 16 15.82 2.14 14.58
C MET A 16 15.50 3.39 13.75
N SER A 17 15.18 3.25 12.45
CA SER A 17 14.76 4.36 11.58
C SER A 17 13.29 4.26 11.19
N PRO A 18 12.38 4.91 11.93
CA PRO A 18 10.93 4.82 11.70
C PRO A 18 10.48 5.38 10.34
N GLN A 19 11.31 6.19 9.69
CA GLN A 19 11.00 6.81 8.41
C GLN A 19 10.94 5.79 7.27
N THR A 20 11.69 4.67 7.38
CA THR A 20 11.81 3.69 6.28
C THR A 20 10.62 2.72 6.19
N ASN A 21 9.84 2.54 7.26
CA ASN A 21 8.73 1.58 7.31
C ASN A 21 7.39 2.17 7.79
N GLY A 22 7.37 3.44 8.19
CA GLY A 22 6.20 4.05 8.84
C GLY A 22 4.94 4.12 7.97
N ILE A 23 5.07 4.11 6.64
CA ILE A 23 3.90 4.03 5.73
C ILE A 23 3.29 2.63 5.75
N CYS A 24 4.10 1.58 5.64
CA CYS A 24 3.63 0.19 5.72
C CYS A 24 2.98 -0.10 7.08
N GLU A 25 3.60 0.36 8.17
CA GLU A 25 3.04 0.21 9.52
C GLU A 25 1.69 0.91 9.67
N ARG A 26 1.55 2.11 9.12
CA ARG A 26 0.28 2.85 9.13
C ARG A 26 -0.80 2.11 8.34
N PHE A 27 -0.46 1.60 7.15
CA PHE A 27 -1.36 0.79 6.35
C PHE A 27 -1.81 -0.47 7.10
N HIS A 28 -0.89 -1.21 7.72
CA HIS A 28 -1.21 -2.39 8.52
C HIS A 28 -2.17 -2.08 9.67
N LYS A 29 -2.04 -0.92 10.33
CA LYS A 29 -2.99 -0.48 11.33
C LYS A 29 -4.37 -0.17 10.74
N THR A 30 -4.40 0.44 9.55
CA THR A 30 -5.66 0.75 8.85
C THR A 30 -6.41 -0.51 8.44
N ILE A 31 -5.77 -1.43 7.73
CA ILE A 31 -6.40 -2.69 7.30
C ILE A 31 -6.84 -3.56 8.49
N LEU A 32 -6.07 -3.57 9.58
CA LEU A 32 -6.47 -4.27 10.81
C LEU A 32 -7.80 -3.73 11.37
N ASN A 33 -7.91 -2.41 11.50
CA ASN A 33 -9.07 -1.77 12.14
C ASN A 33 -10.30 -1.73 11.23
N GLU A 34 -10.09 -1.48 9.93
CA GLU A 34 -11.17 -1.24 8.98
C GLU A 34 -11.66 -2.52 8.29
N PHE A 35 -10.76 -3.49 8.04
CA PHE A 35 -11.11 -4.75 7.40
C PHE A 35 -11.16 -5.90 8.39
N TYR A 36 -10.02 -6.35 8.92
CA TYR A 36 -9.95 -7.62 9.67
C TYR A 36 -10.85 -7.64 10.92
N GLN A 37 -10.78 -6.61 11.76
CA GLN A 37 -11.62 -6.53 12.96
C GLN A 37 -13.11 -6.42 12.64
N VAL A 38 -13.48 -5.85 11.50
CA VAL A 38 -14.87 -5.71 11.08
C VAL A 38 -15.38 -7.03 10.51
N THR A 39 -14.61 -7.62 9.60
CA THR A 39 -15.08 -8.78 8.82
C THR A 39 -15.16 -10.04 9.68
N PHE A 40 -14.19 -10.28 10.56
CA PHE A 40 -14.23 -11.43 11.47
C PHE A 40 -15.33 -11.33 12.55
N ARG A 41 -15.94 -10.15 12.74
CA ARG A 41 -17.15 -10.01 13.58
C ARG A 41 -18.45 -10.26 12.82
N LYS A 42 -18.44 -10.11 11.49
CA LYS A 42 -19.64 -10.18 10.63
C LYS A 42 -19.79 -11.53 9.94
N LYS A 43 -18.68 -12.18 9.59
CA LYS A 43 -18.63 -13.39 8.77
C LYS A 43 -17.66 -14.38 9.37
N LEU A 44 -18.09 -15.64 9.45
CA LEU A 44 -17.20 -16.77 9.71
C LEU A 44 -16.72 -17.28 8.34
N TYR A 45 -15.41 -17.41 8.18
CA TYR A 45 -14.79 -17.89 6.94
C TYR A 45 -14.53 -19.40 7.04
N GLY A 46 -14.90 -20.14 6.00
CA GLY A 46 -14.66 -21.58 5.91
C GLY A 46 -13.24 -21.92 5.46
N ASP A 47 -12.66 -21.08 4.62
CA ASP A 47 -11.30 -21.21 4.09
C ASP A 47 -10.65 -19.84 3.85
N LEU A 48 -9.39 -19.88 3.39
CA LEU A 48 -8.61 -18.68 3.12
C LEU A 48 -9.03 -17.98 1.82
N ASP A 49 -9.56 -18.71 0.84
CA ASP A 49 -9.94 -18.15 -0.47
C ASP A 49 -11.16 -17.23 -0.32
N GLU A 50 -12.10 -17.61 0.54
CA GLU A 50 -13.24 -16.74 0.91
C GLU A 50 -12.79 -15.44 1.58
N LEU A 51 -11.78 -15.49 2.45
CA LEU A 51 -11.21 -14.29 3.08
C LEU A 51 -10.46 -13.44 2.07
N GLN A 52 -9.70 -14.08 1.17
CA GLN A 52 -8.92 -13.39 0.13
C GLN A 52 -9.84 -12.61 -0.80
N LYS A 53 -10.99 -13.17 -1.19
CA LYS A 53 -11.96 -12.46 -2.05
C LYS A 53 -12.46 -11.17 -1.39
N ASP A 54 -12.89 -11.24 -0.13
CA ASP A 54 -13.37 -10.04 0.58
C ASP A 54 -12.23 -9.03 0.80
N LEU A 55 -11.00 -9.52 1.00
CA LEU A 55 -9.82 -8.68 1.12
C LEU A 55 -9.50 -7.96 -0.20
N ASP A 56 -9.58 -8.65 -1.33
CA ASP A 56 -9.33 -8.07 -2.66
C ASP A 56 -10.35 -6.96 -2.97
N GLU A 57 -11.63 -7.18 -2.66
CA GLU A 57 -12.68 -6.16 -2.77
C GLU A 57 -12.39 -4.95 -1.88
N TRP A 58 -11.97 -5.18 -0.63
CA TRP A 58 -11.59 -4.08 0.27
C TRP A 58 -10.34 -3.33 -0.19
N MET A 59 -9.36 -4.04 -0.76
CA MET A 59 -8.13 -3.45 -1.30
C MET A 59 -8.42 -2.58 -2.52
N GLU A 60 -9.34 -2.98 -3.40
CA GLU A 60 -9.79 -2.17 -4.52
C GLU A 60 -10.38 -0.85 -3.99
N TYR A 61 -11.36 -0.94 -3.08
CA TYR A 61 -11.95 0.23 -2.42
C TYR A 61 -10.89 1.14 -1.77
N TYR A 62 -9.95 0.55 -1.00
CA TYR A 62 -8.88 1.29 -0.33
C TYR A 62 -8.04 2.07 -1.35
N ASN A 63 -7.71 1.47 -2.48
CA ASN A 63 -6.83 2.07 -3.49
C ASN A 63 -7.52 3.09 -4.38
N THR A 64 -8.82 2.90 -4.69
CA THR A 64 -9.50 3.66 -5.75
C THR A 64 -10.62 4.58 -5.27
N GLU A 65 -11.12 4.40 -4.06
CA GLU A 65 -12.25 5.19 -3.53
C GLU A 65 -11.93 5.87 -2.19
N ARG A 66 -11.15 5.22 -1.32
CA ARG A 66 -10.84 5.73 0.02
C ARG A 66 -9.91 6.94 -0.07
N THR A 67 -10.44 8.12 0.23
CA THR A 67 -9.64 9.35 0.27
C THR A 67 -8.76 9.43 1.51
N HIS A 68 -7.53 9.94 1.35
CA HIS A 68 -6.59 10.13 2.45
C HIS A 68 -6.26 11.60 2.64
N GLN A 69 -6.52 12.13 3.85
CA GLN A 69 -6.21 13.52 4.20
C GLN A 69 -4.75 13.74 4.65
N GLY A 70 -3.88 12.75 4.47
CA GLY A 70 -2.45 12.88 4.79
C GLY A 70 -1.77 13.89 3.87
N LYS A 71 -0.72 14.57 4.35
CA LYS A 71 0.04 15.62 3.62
C LYS A 71 0.43 15.25 2.19
N MET A 72 0.70 13.97 1.91
CA MET A 72 1.08 13.52 0.57
C MET A 72 -0.12 13.20 -0.32
N CYS A 73 -1.24 12.76 0.26
CA CYS A 73 -2.42 12.39 -0.50
C CYS A 73 -3.34 13.60 -0.76
N ASN A 74 -3.42 14.58 0.15
CA ASN A 74 -4.23 15.80 -0.01
C ASN A 74 -5.69 15.53 -0.41
N GLY A 75 -6.31 14.52 0.18
CA GLY A 75 -7.68 14.11 -0.13
C GLY A 75 -7.81 13.21 -1.36
N ARG A 76 -6.71 12.93 -2.09
CA ARG A 76 -6.67 11.93 -3.16
C ARG A 76 -6.68 10.51 -2.62
N THR A 77 -7.00 9.57 -3.49
CA THR A 77 -6.89 8.14 -3.24
C THR A 77 -5.42 7.69 -3.34
N PRO A 78 -5.06 6.51 -2.80
CA PRO A 78 -3.72 5.97 -2.94
C PRO A 78 -3.31 5.77 -4.40
N LEU A 79 -4.22 5.32 -5.26
CA LEU A 79 -3.93 5.11 -6.69
C LEU A 79 -3.67 6.42 -7.44
N GLU A 80 -4.45 7.47 -7.17
CA GLU A 80 -4.20 8.80 -7.73
C GLU A 80 -2.84 9.33 -7.29
N THR A 81 -2.53 9.21 -5.99
CA THR A 81 -1.25 9.64 -5.43
C THR A 81 -0.07 8.88 -6.05
N LEU A 82 -0.23 7.58 -6.31
CA LEU A 82 0.77 6.75 -6.98
C LEU A 82 1.00 7.18 -8.43
N ARG A 83 -0.09 7.41 -9.18
CA ARG A 83 0.00 7.85 -10.58
C ARG A 83 0.72 9.20 -10.71
N ASP A 84 0.38 10.15 -9.86
CA ASP A 84 1.04 11.46 -9.84
C ASP A 84 2.51 11.34 -9.43
N GLY A 85 2.82 10.49 -8.45
CA GLY A 85 4.19 10.20 -8.02
C GLY A 85 5.04 9.56 -9.12
N LYS A 86 4.44 8.71 -9.96
CA LYS A 86 5.11 8.09 -11.10
C LYS A 86 5.55 9.12 -12.14
N VAL A 87 4.67 10.07 -12.48
CA VAL A 87 5.00 11.15 -13.43
C VAL A 87 6.21 11.96 -12.94
N ILE A 88 6.21 12.34 -11.66
CA ILE A 88 7.33 13.08 -11.05
C ILE A 88 8.64 12.27 -11.07
N TRP A 89 8.56 10.95 -10.93
CA TRP A 89 9.73 10.08 -10.99
C TRP A 89 10.26 9.97 -12.42
N ASP A 90 9.38 9.72 -13.40
CA ASP A 90 9.74 9.64 -14.82
C ASP A 90 10.42 10.95 -15.30
N GLU A 91 9.92 12.12 -14.86
CA GLU A 91 10.53 13.43 -15.15
C GLU A 91 11.93 13.59 -14.57
N LYS A 92 12.20 13.05 -13.37
CA LYS A 92 13.52 13.09 -12.75
C LYS A 92 14.52 12.18 -13.44
N ASP A 93 14.06 11.01 -13.87
CA ASP A 93 14.90 10.03 -14.57
C ASP A 93 15.40 10.59 -15.91
N LEU A 94 14.54 11.31 -16.63
CA LEU A 94 14.89 12.00 -17.88
C LEU A 94 15.91 13.15 -17.70
N THR A 95 16.04 13.70 -16.49
CA THR A 95 17.04 14.74 -16.17
C THR A 95 18.38 14.19 -15.70
N GLN A 96 18.55 12.85 -15.62
CA GLN A 96 19.81 12.20 -15.27
C GLN A 96 20.64 11.70 -16.47
N ILE A 97 20.32 12.18 -17.69
CA ILE A 97 21.16 11.98 -18.88
C ILE A 97 22.07 13.20 -19.09
#